data_AF-A0A0A5FWW8-F1
#
_entry.id   AF-A0A0A5FWW8-F1
#
_cell.length_a   1.000
_cell.length_b   1.000
_cell.length_c   1.000
_cell.angle_alpha   90.00
_cell.angle_beta   90.00
_cell.angle_gamma   90.00
#
_symmetry.space_group_name_H-M   'P 1'
#
loop_
_entity.id
_entity.type
_entity.pdbx_description
1 polymer ?
#
loop_
_entity_poly.entity_id
_entity_poly.type
_entity_poly.pdbx_seq_one_letter_code
_entity_poly.pdbx_strand_id
1 'polypeptide(L)'
;MNEKIQQYKETFNLKKDYVECHHISRDMLLNGEDQALAKTLATLSALAEQVNKERWSGYHKLYKKLVEQLQDLESFPFDREDLSQQLSDLDQRIKREENIKSVPIQLKE
;
A
#
# COMPACT_ATOMS: atom_id res chain seq x y z
N MET A 1 18.24 0.72 3.71
CA MET A 1 16.81 0.55 4.01
C MET A 1 16.67 -0.30 5.28
N ASN A 2 15.72 0.00 6.18
CA ASN A 2 15.44 -0.83 7.38
C ASN A 2 15.00 -2.25 6.93
N GLU A 3 15.46 -3.30 7.63
CA GLU A 3 15.11 -4.70 7.34
C GLU A 3 13.61 -4.94 7.24
N LYS A 4 12.80 -4.32 8.11
CA LYS A 4 11.33 -4.44 8.06
C LYS A 4 10.72 -3.80 6.81
N ILE A 5 11.31 -2.70 6.34
CA ILE A 5 10.86 -2.03 5.10
C ILE A 5 11.21 -2.91 3.88
N GLN A 6 12.38 -3.52 3.88
CA GLN A 6 12.78 -4.46 2.82
C GLN A 6 11.86 -5.69 2.80
N GLN A 7 11.62 -6.29 3.97
CA GLN A 7 10.70 -7.42 4.12
C GLN A 7 9.28 -7.06 3.67
N TYR A 8 8.78 -5.88 4.04
CA TYR A 8 7.50 -5.36 3.57
C TYR A 8 7.46 -5.28 2.04
N LYS A 9 8.47 -4.67 1.40
CA LYS A 9 8.57 -4.54 -0.06
C LYS A 9 8.53 -5.91 -0.74
N GLU A 10 9.35 -6.84 -0.28
CA GLU A 10 9.43 -8.20 -0.85
C GLU A 10 8.10 -8.93 -0.72
N THR A 11 7.50 -8.90 0.47
CA THR A 11 6.21 -9.54 0.76
C THR A 11 5.09 -8.95 -0.09
N PHE A 12 5.04 -7.63 -0.19
CA PHE A 12 4.04 -6.90 -0.98
C PHE A 12 4.17 -7.23 -2.48
N ASN A 13 5.40 -7.23 -3.01
CA ASN A 13 5.69 -7.47 -4.41
C ASN A 13 5.52 -8.94 -4.84
N LEU A 14 5.51 -9.89 -3.90
CA LEU A 14 5.13 -11.28 -4.17
C LEU A 14 3.63 -11.44 -4.46
N LYS A 15 2.80 -10.43 -4.13
CA LYS A 15 1.35 -10.37 -4.43
C LYS A 15 0.55 -11.58 -3.94
N LYS A 16 0.99 -12.19 -2.83
CA LYS A 16 0.38 -13.40 -2.26
C LYS A 16 -0.28 -13.15 -0.90
N ASP A 17 0.30 -12.27 -0.08
CA ASP A 17 -0.16 -12.08 1.29
C ASP A 17 -0.03 -10.61 1.74
N TYR A 18 -1.07 -9.83 1.47
CA TYR A 18 -1.16 -8.45 1.94
C TYR A 18 -1.49 -8.36 3.44
N VAL A 19 -1.98 -9.44 4.05
CA VAL A 19 -2.22 -9.51 5.50
C VAL A 19 -0.88 -9.56 6.23
N GLU A 20 0.09 -10.31 5.72
CA GLU A 20 1.44 -10.35 6.28
C GLU A 20 2.15 -8.99 6.16
N CYS A 21 1.96 -8.27 5.06
CA CYS A 21 2.42 -6.88 4.94
C CYS A 21 1.81 -5.98 6.04
N HIS A 22 0.54 -6.20 6.38
CA HIS A 22 -0.14 -5.48 7.45
C HIS A 22 0.45 -5.83 8.83
N HIS A 23 0.84 -7.09 9.07
CA HIS A 23 1.51 -7.49 10.31
C HIS A 23 2.88 -6.81 10.46
N ILE A 24 3.70 -6.79 9.40
CA ILE A 24 5.02 -6.12 9.43
C ILE A 24 4.88 -4.64 9.81
N SER A 25 3.95 -3.93 9.17
CA SER A 25 3.69 -2.51 9.44
C SER A 25 3.05 -2.26 10.80
N ARG A 26 2.23 -3.18 11.31
CA ARG A 26 1.72 -3.15 12.69
C ARG A 26 2.83 -3.32 13.71
N ASP A 27 3.78 -4.22 13.46
CA ASP A 27 4.91 -4.44 14.35
C ASP A 27 5.85 -3.23 14.38
N MET A 28 6.06 -2.54 13.26
CA MET A 28 6.77 -1.24 13.25
C MET A 28 6.06 -0.23 14.17
N LEU A 29 4.73 -0.12 14.06
CA LEU A 29 3.93 0.81 14.87
C LEU A 29 4.03 0.49 16.38
N LEU A 30 3.94 -0.79 16.76
CA LEU A 30 4.02 -1.23 18.16
C LEU A 30 5.40 -1.00 18.77
N ASN A 31 6.46 -1.06 17.97
CA ASN A 31 7.83 -0.79 18.40
C ASN A 31 8.21 0.70 18.37
N GLY A 32 7.28 1.59 18.00
CA GLY A 32 7.52 3.03 17.93
C GLY A 32 8.40 3.46 16.77
N GLU A 33 8.62 2.59 15.79
CA GLU A 33 9.37 2.90 14.57
C GLU A 33 8.49 3.75 13.64
N ASP A 34 8.99 4.95 13.28
CA ASP A 34 8.38 5.90 12.34
C ASP A 34 6.88 5.68 12.12
N GLN A 35 6.09 6.12 13.11
CA GLN A 35 4.66 5.79 13.18
C GLN A 35 3.89 6.27 11.94
N ALA A 36 4.33 7.37 11.32
CA ALA A 36 3.70 7.89 10.12
C ALA A 36 3.94 6.92 8.96
N LEU A 37 5.19 6.51 8.73
CA LEU A 37 5.52 5.51 7.72
C LEU A 37 4.79 4.18 7.99
N ALA A 38 4.80 3.68 9.22
CA ALA A 38 4.13 2.44 9.59
C ALA A 38 2.62 2.49 9.28
N LYS A 39 1.95 3.60 9.59
CA LYS A 39 0.52 3.80 9.26
C LYS A 39 0.26 3.88 7.75
N THR A 40 1.18 4.48 6.99
CA THR A 40 1.10 4.57 5.53
C THR A 40 1.24 3.18 4.90
N LEU A 41 2.23 2.39 5.32
CA LEU A 41 2.43 1.01 4.88
C LEU A 41 1.24 0.10 5.27
N ALA A 42 0.70 0.26 6.48
CA ALA A 42 -0.49 -0.47 6.91
C ALA A 42 -1.72 -0.15 6.05
N THR A 43 -1.86 1.10 5.60
CA THR A 43 -2.96 1.54 4.74
C THR A 43 -2.77 1.04 3.31
N LEU A 44 -1.54 1.05 2.79
CA LEU A 44 -1.20 0.51 1.47
C LEU A 44 -1.49 -1.01 1.37
N SER A 45 -1.04 -1.80 2.34
CA SER A 45 -1.31 -3.24 2.38
C SER A 45 -2.81 -3.53 2.52
N ALA A 46 -3.52 -2.80 3.39
CA ALA A 46 -4.97 -2.93 3.52
C ALA A 46 -5.71 -2.58 2.21
N LEU A 47 -5.25 -1.56 1.48
CA LEU A 47 -5.81 -1.17 0.18
C LEU A 47 -5.63 -2.28 -0.84
N ALA A 48 -4.42 -2.81 -0.97
CA ALA A 48 -4.11 -3.93 -1.85
C ALA A 48 -4.99 -5.16 -1.53
N GLU A 49 -5.20 -5.44 -0.24
CA GLU A 49 -6.07 -6.51 0.20
C GLU A 49 -7.55 -6.30 -0.17
N GLN A 50 -8.06 -5.05 -0.14
CA GLN A 50 -9.41 -4.78 -0.64
C GLN A 50 -9.53 -5.05 -2.13
N VAL A 51 -8.49 -4.75 -2.92
CA VAL A 51 -8.47 -5.06 -4.36
C VAL A 51 -8.45 -6.56 -4.59
N ASN A 52 -7.61 -7.29 -3.84
CA ASN A 52 -7.52 -8.74 -3.91
C ASN A 52 -8.84 -9.45 -3.56
N LYS A 53 -9.66 -8.83 -2.69
CA LYS A 53 -10.98 -9.33 -2.26
C LYS A 53 -12.15 -8.73 -3.04
N GLU A 54 -11.88 -7.91 -4.05
CA GLU A 54 -12.91 -7.21 -4.84
C GLU A 54 -13.87 -6.34 -4.01
N ARG A 55 -13.36 -5.71 -2.94
CA ARG A 55 -14.13 -4.89 -1.98
C ARG A 55 -13.99 -3.40 -2.26
N TRP A 56 -14.72 -2.90 -3.25
CA TRP A 56 -14.54 -1.55 -3.79
C TRP A 56 -14.90 -0.41 -2.83
N SER A 57 -15.91 -0.59 -1.98
CA SER A 57 -16.25 0.41 -0.95
C SER A 57 -15.11 0.60 0.06
N GLY A 58 -14.47 -0.50 0.47
CA GLY A 58 -13.29 -0.47 1.34
C GLY A 58 -12.09 0.15 0.64
N TYR A 59 -11.88 -0.24 -0.62
CA TYR A 59 -10.81 0.32 -1.46
C TYR A 59 -10.87 1.84 -1.55
N HIS A 60 -12.01 2.45 -1.92
CA HIS A 60 -12.09 3.91 -2.11
C HIS A 60 -11.80 4.71 -0.83
N LYS A 61 -12.24 4.20 0.33
CA LYS A 61 -11.91 4.82 1.63
C LYS A 61 -10.42 4.80 1.91
N LEU A 62 -9.77 3.65 1.66
CA LEU A 62 -8.34 3.48 1.89
C LEU A 62 -7.50 4.23 0.85
N TYR A 63 -7.97 4.33 -0.40
CA TYR A 63 -7.30 5.08 -1.46
C TYR A 63 -7.17 6.56 -1.09
N LYS A 64 -8.28 7.20 -0.72
CA LYS A 64 -8.26 8.61 -0.30
C LYS A 64 -7.30 8.82 0.87
N LYS A 65 -7.40 7.97 1.89
CA LYS A 65 -6.53 8.02 3.08
C LYS A 65 -5.05 7.84 2.72
N LEU A 66 -4.73 6.89 1.83
CA LEU A 66 -3.35 6.61 1.43
C LEU A 66 -2.74 7.79 0.68
N VAL A 67 -3.49 8.41 -0.22
CA VAL A 67 -3.04 9.59 -0.97
C VAL A 67 -2.73 10.75 -0.01
N GLU A 68 -3.62 11.02 0.96
CA GLU A 68 -3.38 12.03 2.00
C GLU A 68 -2.12 11.72 2.81
N GLN A 69 -1.98 10.47 3.28
CA GLN A 69 -0.80 10.04 4.04
C GLN A 69 0.51 10.15 3.25
N LEU A 70 0.52 9.85 1.95
CA LEU A 70 1.70 9.96 1.11
C LEU A 70 2.11 11.42 0.87
N GLN A 71 1.17 12.37 0.91
CA GLN A 71 1.45 13.80 0.81
C GLN A 71 2.07 14.33 2.11
N ASP A 72 1.54 13.90 3.25
CA ASP A 72 1.97 14.37 4.58
C ASP A 72 3.28 13.72 5.07
N LEU A 73 3.72 12.65 4.42
CA LEU A 73 4.93 11.93 4.83
C LEU A 73 6.20 12.65 4.38
N GLU A 74 7.05 13.07 5.33
CA GLU A 74 8.32 13.75 5.06
C GLU A 74 9.27 12.89 4.21
N SER A 75 9.37 11.61 4.53
CA SER A 75 10.24 10.66 3.83
C SER A 75 9.50 9.35 3.58
N PHE A 76 9.54 8.87 2.34
CA PHE A 76 8.96 7.59 1.95
C PHE A 76 10.07 6.74 1.31
N PRO A 77 10.28 5.48 1.75
CA PRO A 77 11.42 4.68 1.31
C PRO A 77 11.28 4.09 -0.10
N PHE A 78 10.19 4.41 -0.80
CA PHE A 78 9.90 3.92 -2.14
C PHE A 78 9.65 5.08 -3.09
N ASP A 79 9.77 4.85 -4.39
CA ASP A 79 9.47 5.81 -5.43
C ASP A 79 8.00 6.29 -5.32
N ARG A 80 7.83 7.51 -4.82
CA ARG A 80 6.53 8.12 -4.55
C ARG A 80 5.80 8.46 -5.84
N GLU A 81 6.51 8.87 -6.88
CA GLU A 81 5.92 9.26 -8.16
C GLU A 81 5.39 8.01 -8.88
N ASP A 82 6.21 6.97 -8.97
CA ASP A 82 5.81 5.68 -9.55
C ASP A 82 4.63 5.05 -8.79
N LEU A 83 4.65 5.06 -7.45
CA LEU A 83 3.53 4.57 -6.66
C LEU A 83 2.25 5.40 -6.88
N SER A 84 2.36 6.72 -6.93
CA SER A 84 1.21 7.60 -7.16
C SER A 84 0.58 7.37 -8.53
N GLN A 85 1.40 7.18 -9.56
CA GLN A 85 0.94 6.85 -10.90
C GLN A 85 0.22 5.50 -10.93
N GLN A 86 0.82 4.46 -10.33
CA GLN A 86 0.20 3.12 -10.24
C GLN A 86 -1.14 3.15 -9.48
N LEU A 87 -1.23 3.92 -8.40
CA LEU A 87 -2.47 4.09 -7.63
C LEU A 87 -3.54 4.81 -8.46
N SER A 88 -3.18 5.87 -9.18
CA SER A 88 -4.08 6.60 -10.07
C SER A 88 -4.60 5.69 -11.19
N ASP A 89 -3.72 4.94 -11.86
CA ASP A 89 -4.10 4.03 -12.93
C ASP A 89 -5.04 2.93 -12.41
N LEU A 90 -4.75 2.35 -11.26
CA LEU A 90 -5.63 1.38 -10.61
C LEU A 90 -7.02 1.97 -10.30
N ASP A 91 -7.09 3.17 -9.73
CA ASP A 91 -8.36 3.83 -9.42
C ASP A 91 -9.19 4.10 -10.68
N GLN A 92 -8.55 4.54 -11.77
CA GLN A 92 -9.22 4.72 -13.07
C GLN A 92 -9.78 3.41 -13.62
N ARG A 93 -9.02 2.32 -13.51
CA ARG A 93 -9.48 0.99 -13.97
C ARG A 93 -10.66 0.48 -13.15
N ILE A 94 -10.64 0.67 -11.82
CA ILE A 94 -11.76 0.32 -10.94
C ILE A 94 -13.01 1.13 -11.30
N LYS A 95 -12.87 2.44 -11.55
CA LYS A 95 -13.98 3.31 -11.96
C LYS A 95 -14.59 2.94 -13.32
N ARG A 96 -13.81 2.31 -14.19
CA ARG A 96 -14.25 1.78 -15.48
C ARG A 96 -14.81 0.36 -15.40
N GLU A 97 -14.89 -0.21 -14.19
CA GLU A 97 -15.33 -1.59 -13.95
C GLU A 97 -14.51 -2.62 -14.73
N GLU A 98 -13.22 -2.34 -14.95
CA GLU A 98 -12.32 -3.28 -15.60
C GLU A 98 -12.11 -4.53 -14.72
N ASN A 99 -11.96 -5.70 -15.35
CA ASN A 99 -11.64 -6.93 -14.65
C ASN A 99 -10.19 -6.88 -14.12
N ILE A 100 -10.03 -6.68 -12.80
CA ILE A 100 -8.73 -6.61 -12.12
C ILE A 100 -8.47 -7.96 -11.44
N LYS A 101 -7.68 -8.79 -12.12
CA LYS A 101 -7.35 -10.15 -11.65
C LYS A 101 -6.28 -10.21 -10.56
N SER A 102 -5.54 -9.12 -10.37
CA SER A 102 -4.49 -9.00 -9.35
C SER A 102 -4.15 -7.55 -9.11
N VAL A 103 -3.56 -7.25 -7.95
CA VAL A 103 -3.14 -5.89 -7.60
C VAL A 103 -1.98 -5.47 -8.52
N PRO A 104 -2.14 -4.41 -9.34
CA PRO A 104 -1.14 -3.99 -10.31
C PRO A 104 -0.15 -2.98 -9.70
N ILE A 105 0.17 -3.12 -8.40
CA ILE A 105 1.12 -2.25 -7.70
C ILE A 105 2.42 -3.02 -7.46
N GLN A 106 3.55 -2.36 -7.67
CA GLN A 106 4.89 -2.85 -7.38
C GLN A 106 5.71 -1.71 -6.77
N LEU A 107 6.34 -1.98 -5.63
CA LEU A 107 7.17 -1.03 -4.90
C LEU A 107 8.61 -1.05 -5.44
N LYS A 108 9.11 0.14 -5.79
CA LYS A 108 10.47 0.42 -6.26
C LYS A 108 11.17 1.36 -5.28
N GLU A 109 12.50 1.31 -5.24
CA GLU A 109 13.34 2.23 -4.45
C GLU A 109 13.67 3.48 -5.26
#